data_AF-W2CS83-F1
#
_entry.id   AF-W2CS83-F1
#
_cell.length_a   1.000
_cell.length_b   1.000
_cell.length_c   1.000
_cell.angle_alpha   90.00
_cell.angle_beta   90.00
_cell.angle_gamma   90.00
#
_symmetry.space_group_name_H-M   'P 1'
#
loop_
_entity.id
_entity.type
_entity.pdbx_description
1 polymer ?
#
loop_
_entity_poly.entity_id
_entity_poly.type
_entity_poly.pdbx_seq_one_letter_code
_entity_poly.pdbx_strand_id
1 'polypeptide(L)'
;MKMLEKQADGSVSSWAVRWYASALLKDKLTLYPGRSLIFHNGSDGSGTNYSGDNALDVKLSDRPIVLERLLLEEDKNARKAFIGYFRYAMLWHKIQYRIKSVFQGRKG
;
A
#
# COMPACT_ATOMS: atom_id res chain seq x y z
N MET A 1 8.22 -5.44 -10.22
CA MET A 1 8.87 -5.08 -11.49
C MET A 1 7.93 -4.42 -12.48
N LYS A 2 6.85 -5.07 -12.93
CA LYS A 2 5.91 -4.50 -13.95
C LYS A 2 5.49 -3.03 -13.75
N MET A 3 5.21 -2.59 -12.51
CA MET A 3 4.81 -1.19 -12.25
C MET A 3 5.97 -0.19 -12.38
N LEU A 4 7.20 -0.61 -12.05
CA LEU A 4 8.40 0.22 -12.17
C LEU A 4 8.86 0.30 -13.63
N GLU A 5 8.76 -0.80 -14.39
CA GLU A 5 8.98 -0.82 -15.85
C GLU A 5 8.03 0.16 -16.56
N LYS A 6 6.72 0.04 -16.28
CA LYS A 6 5.70 0.98 -16.76
C LYS A 6 5.94 2.43 -16.34
N GLN A 7 6.56 2.62 -15.19
CA GLN A 7 6.91 3.96 -14.73
C GLN A 7 8.09 4.52 -15.51
N ALA A 8 9.05 3.67 -15.90
CA ALA A 8 10.22 4.05 -16.68
C ALA A 8 9.88 4.30 -18.15
N ASP A 9 8.95 3.54 -18.73
CA ASP A 9 8.46 3.73 -20.10
C ASP A 9 7.43 4.87 -20.25
N GLY A 10 6.98 5.45 -19.13
CA GLY A 10 6.05 6.58 -19.10
C GLY A 10 4.57 6.20 -19.20
N SER A 11 4.23 4.90 -19.28
CA SER A 11 2.84 4.44 -19.37
C SER A 11 2.05 4.59 -18.07
N VAL A 12 2.72 4.79 -16.93
CA VAL A 12 2.08 5.16 -15.66
C VAL A 12 2.79 6.34 -14.99
N SER A 13 2.05 7.10 -14.18
CA SER A 13 2.57 8.18 -13.34
C SER A 13 2.24 7.90 -11.87
N SER A 14 2.91 6.90 -11.30
CA SER A 14 2.84 6.53 -9.90
C SER A 14 4.04 7.08 -9.13
N TRP A 15 3.76 8.01 -8.24
CA TRP A 15 4.73 8.51 -7.28
C TRP A 15 5.25 7.37 -6.38
N ALA A 16 4.37 6.54 -5.84
CA ALA A 16 4.73 5.57 -4.81
C ALA A 16 5.83 4.60 -5.27
N VAL A 17 5.79 4.12 -6.51
CA VAL A 17 6.82 3.20 -7.02
C VAL A 17 8.20 3.87 -7.15
N ARG A 18 8.23 5.18 -7.49
CA ARG A 18 9.46 5.98 -7.54
C ARG A 18 10.03 6.19 -6.14
N TRP A 19 9.17 6.45 -5.16
CA TRP A 19 9.57 6.59 -3.76
C TRP A 19 10.25 5.32 -3.22
N TYR A 20 9.57 4.18 -3.35
CA TYR A 20 10.10 2.90 -2.90
C TYR A 20 11.44 2.56 -3.57
N ALA A 21 11.56 2.74 -4.88
CA ALA A 21 12.81 2.54 -5.59
C ALA A 21 13.92 3.47 -5.07
N SER A 22 13.61 4.75 -4.86
CA SER A 22 14.58 5.73 -4.35
C SER A 22 15.05 5.41 -2.94
N ALA A 23 14.15 4.95 -2.06
CA ALA A 23 14.49 4.52 -0.71
C ALA A 23 15.41 3.28 -0.74
N LEU A 24 15.06 2.28 -1.55
CA LEU A 24 15.85 1.06 -1.71
C LEU A 24 17.27 1.34 -2.25
N LEU A 25 17.38 2.13 -3.33
CA LEU A 25 18.66 2.47 -3.95
C LEU A 25 19.59 3.27 -3.03
N LYS A 26 19.03 3.93 -2.02
CA LYS A 26 19.77 4.72 -1.02
C LYS A 26 19.91 4.02 0.33
N ASP A 27 19.67 2.71 0.36
CA ASP A 27 19.73 1.86 1.56
C ASP A 27 18.95 2.46 2.74
N LYS A 28 17.72 2.91 2.46
CA LYS A 28 16.82 3.50 3.46
C LYS A 28 15.87 2.47 4.02
N LEU A 29 15.56 2.63 5.30
CA LEU A 29 14.54 1.88 5.99
C LEU A 29 13.27 2.70 6.12
N THR A 30 12.12 2.02 6.06
CA THR A 30 10.79 2.63 6.22
C THR A 30 10.15 2.10 7.50
N LEU A 31 9.63 3.02 8.31
CA LEU A 31 8.85 2.67 9.49
C LEU A 31 7.37 2.63 9.14
N TYR A 32 6.69 1.56 9.58
CA TYR A 32 5.25 1.39 9.44
C TYR A 32 4.60 1.58 10.81
N PRO A 33 4.13 2.79 11.15
CA PRO A 33 3.47 3.00 12.43
C PRO A 33 2.14 2.25 12.47
N GLY A 34 1.82 1.64 13.62
CA GLY A 34 0.53 0.99 13.85
C GLY A 34 -0.66 1.95 14.00
N ARG A 35 -0.43 3.25 13.82
CA ARG A 35 -1.43 4.32 13.89
C ARG A 35 -1.18 5.35 12.79
N SER A 36 -2.24 5.89 12.23
CA SER A 36 -2.15 6.86 11.15
C SER A 36 -1.68 8.21 11.66
N LEU A 37 -0.68 8.78 11.00
CA LEU A 37 -0.19 10.13 11.27
C LEU A 37 -0.64 11.15 10.22
N ILE A 38 -1.20 10.67 9.10
CA ILE A 38 -1.60 11.49 7.97
C ILE A 38 -3.02 11.14 7.56
N PHE A 39 -3.73 12.15 7.08
CA PHE A 39 -5.02 11.98 6.42
C PHE A 39 -4.80 11.78 4.92
N HIS A 40 -5.52 10.83 4.32
CA HIS A 40 -5.51 10.63 2.88
C HIS A 40 -6.46 11.62 2.20
N ASN A 41 -5.90 12.77 1.79
CA ASN A 41 -6.65 13.78 1.07
C ASN A 41 -7.02 13.27 -0.35
N GLY A 42 -8.30 13.33 -0.71
CA GLY A 42 -8.84 12.76 -1.96
C GLY A 42 -9.73 11.52 -1.79
N SER A 43 -9.94 11.05 -0.54
CA SER A 43 -10.90 9.96 -0.25
C SER A 43 -12.37 10.36 -0.44
N ASP A 44 -12.65 11.67 -0.57
CA ASP A 44 -13.96 12.25 -0.90
C ASP A 44 -14.33 12.14 -2.39
N GLY A 45 -13.50 11.47 -3.20
CA GLY A 45 -13.69 11.33 -4.64
C GLY A 45 -13.05 12.45 -5.46
N SER A 46 -12.39 13.42 -4.82
CA SER A 46 -11.58 14.44 -5.53
C SER A 46 -10.23 13.90 -6.03
N GLY A 47 -9.83 12.70 -5.58
CA GLY A 47 -8.57 12.07 -5.94
C GLY A 47 -8.47 11.67 -7.41
N THR A 48 -7.35 12.01 -8.07
CA THR A 48 -7.11 11.67 -9.48
C THR A 48 -7.02 10.17 -9.74
N ASN A 49 -6.56 9.40 -8.76
CA ASN A 49 -6.32 7.95 -8.87
C ASN A 49 -7.09 7.14 -7.82
N TYR A 50 -8.02 7.76 -7.11
CA TYR A 50 -8.80 7.13 -6.05
C TYR A 50 -10.25 7.59 -6.16
N SER A 51 -11.15 6.65 -6.46
CA SER A 51 -12.56 6.95 -6.73
C SER A 51 -13.39 7.27 -5.47
N GLY A 52 -12.75 7.31 -4.30
CA GLY A 52 -13.37 7.62 -3.02
C GLY A 52 -14.11 6.43 -2.40
N ASP A 53 -13.75 6.11 -1.16
CA ASP A 53 -14.51 5.30 -0.21
C ASP A 53 -13.98 5.58 1.21
N ASN A 54 -14.58 4.96 2.22
CA ASN A 54 -14.21 5.19 3.62
C ASN A 54 -13.08 4.25 4.12
N ALA A 55 -12.46 3.45 3.25
CA ALA A 55 -11.44 2.47 3.67
C ALA A 55 -10.16 3.13 4.19
N LEU A 56 -9.89 4.38 3.77
CA LEU A 56 -8.75 5.19 4.23
C LEU A 56 -9.17 6.29 5.21
N ASP A 57 -10.44 6.33 5.61
CA ASP A 57 -10.92 7.23 6.66
C ASP A 57 -10.60 6.62 8.04
N VAL A 58 -9.49 7.09 8.61
CA VAL A 58 -8.88 6.51 9.81
C VAL A 58 -8.63 7.59 10.84
N LYS A 59 -8.79 7.23 12.12
CA LYS A 59 -8.49 8.13 13.23
C LYS A 59 -7.00 8.48 13.23
N LEU A 60 -6.69 9.77 13.11
CA LEU A 60 -5.33 10.27 13.23
C LEU A 60 -4.85 10.23 14.68
N SER A 61 -3.58 9.89 14.86
CA SER A 61 -2.90 10.05 16.13
C SER A 61 -2.67 11.52 16.43
N ASP A 62 -3.12 11.96 17.60
CA ASP A 62 -2.82 13.27 18.19
C ASP A 62 -1.46 13.30 18.91
N ARG A 63 -0.83 12.13 19.08
CA ARG A 63 0.47 11.99 19.76
C ARG A 63 1.61 11.74 18.77
N PRO A 64 2.75 12.43 18.92
CA PRO A 64 3.93 12.17 18.10
C PRO A 64 4.46 10.76 18.34
N ILE A 65 5.14 10.20 17.35
CA ILE A 65 5.92 8.97 17.53
C ILE A 65 7.32 9.39 17.96
N VAL A 66 7.69 9.02 19.18
CA VAL A 66 9.05 9.20 19.66
C VAL A 66 9.92 8.15 18.97
N LEU A 67 10.86 8.61 18.16
CA LEU A 67 11.81 7.74 17.46
C LEU A 67 13.10 7.69 18.25
N GLU A 68 13.40 6.51 18.77
CA GLU A 68 14.71 6.20 19.32
C GLU A 68 15.51 5.41 18.30
N ARG A 69 16.84 5.37 18.47
CA ARG A 69 17.70 4.55 17.62
C ARG A 69 17.36 3.09 17.86
N LEU A 70 16.65 2.48 16.91
CA LEU A 70 16.30 1.07 16.94
C LEU A 70 17.52 0.22 16.57
N LEU A 71 17.71 -0.89 17.27
CA LEU A 71 18.59 -1.96 16.80
C LEU A 71 17.99 -2.55 15.53
N LEU A 72 18.82 -2.71 14.51
CA LEU A 72 18.41 -3.21 13.21
C LEU A 72 18.46 -4.74 13.20
N GLU A 73 17.48 -5.35 13.85
CA GLU A 73 17.33 -6.79 13.91
C GLU A 73 16.02 -7.23 13.25
N GLU A 74 16.09 -8.33 12.49
CA GLU A 74 14.90 -8.92 11.88
C GLU A 74 14.04 -9.59 12.96
N ASP A 75 12.80 -9.12 13.11
CA ASP A 75 11.78 -9.84 13.85
C ASP A 75 11.13 -10.90 12.95
N LYS A 76 11.45 -12.17 13.23
CA LYS A 76 10.91 -13.33 12.51
C LYS A 76 9.38 -13.46 12.64
N ASN A 77 8.80 -13.08 13.78
CA ASN A 77 7.36 -13.10 14.00
C ASN A 77 6.68 -12.01 13.17
N ALA A 78 7.22 -10.79 13.19
CA ALA A 78 6.73 -9.70 12.36
C ALA A 78 6.80 -10.08 10.87
N ARG A 79 7.93 -10.62 10.41
CA ARG A 79 8.09 -11.11 9.03
C ARG A 79 7.04 -12.17 8.68
N LYS A 80 6.81 -13.15 9.56
CA LYS A 80 5.80 -14.19 9.34
C LYS A 80 4.38 -13.61 9.27
N ALA A 81 4.07 -12.61 10.11
CA ALA A 81 2.80 -11.90 10.09
C ALA A 81 2.60 -11.15 8.75
N PHE A 82 3.61 -10.41 8.28
CA PHE A 82 3.56 -9.75 6.97
C PHE A 82 3.35 -10.75 5.82
N ILE A 83 4.09 -11.86 5.82
CA ILE A 83 3.91 -12.93 4.82
C ILE A 83 2.47 -13.45 4.83
N GLY A 84 1.92 -13.73 6.02
CA GLY A 84 0.54 -14.19 6.18
C GLY A 84 -0.47 -13.19 5.63
N TYR A 85 -0.35 -11.93 6.04
CA TYR A 85 -1.21 -10.83 5.59
C TYR A 85 -1.21 -10.69 4.07
N PHE A 86 -0.03 -10.57 3.44
CA PHE A 86 0.05 -10.35 1.99
C PHE A 86 -0.44 -11.58 1.20
N ARG A 87 -0.19 -12.81 1.68
CA ARG A 87 -0.75 -14.01 1.06
C ARG A 87 -2.27 -13.99 1.10
N TYR A 88 -2.85 -13.69 2.26
CA TYR A 88 -4.30 -13.59 2.41
C TYR A 88 -4.90 -12.48 1.53
N ALA A 89 -4.35 -11.26 1.59
CA ALA A 89 -4.82 -10.13 0.80
C ALA A 89 -4.75 -10.40 -0.71
N MET A 90 -3.66 -10.98 -1.20
CA MET A 90 -3.52 -11.34 -2.61
C MET A 90 -4.49 -12.45 -3.03
N LEU A 91 -4.70 -13.47 -2.20
CA LEU A 91 -5.68 -14.53 -2.46
C LEU A 91 -7.09 -13.95 -2.55
N TRP A 92 -7.46 -13.12 -1.58
CA TRP A 92 -8.77 -12.46 -1.56
C TRP A 92 -8.97 -11.56 -2.77
N HIS A 93 -7.97 -10.76 -3.14
CA HIS A 93 -8.02 -9.92 -4.33
C HIS A 93 -8.26 -10.75 -5.61
N LYS A 94 -7.56 -11.89 -5.76
CA LYS A 94 -7.77 -12.82 -6.89
C LYS A 94 -9.18 -13.40 -6.90
N ILE A 95 -9.70 -13.80 -5.75
CA ILE A 95 -11.06 -14.34 -5.62
C ILE A 95 -12.08 -13.27 -6.00
N GLN A 96 -11.99 -12.07 -5.43
CA GLN A 96 -12.88 -10.95 -5.74
C GLN A 96 -12.86 -10.59 -7.22
N TYR A 97 -11.67 -10.53 -7.83
CA TYR A 97 -11.53 -10.25 -9.26
C TYR A 97 -12.21 -11.32 -10.11
N ARG A 98 -12.01 -12.61 -9.78
CA ARG A 98 -12.63 -13.72 -10.52
C ARG A 98 -14.15 -13.74 -10.39
N ILE A 99 -14.68 -13.46 -9.20
CA ILE A 99 -16.13 -13.33 -8.97
C ILE A 99 -16.68 -12.19 -9.83
N LYS A 100 -16.07 -11.00 -9.77
CA LYS A 100 -16.50 -9.84 -10.58
C LYS A 100 -16.48 -10.16 -12.07
N SER A 101 -15.44 -10.83 -12.59
CA SER A 101 -15.37 -11.18 -14.01
C SER A 101 -16.45 -12.16 -14.46
N VAL A 102 -16.88 -13.09 -13.59
CA VAL A 102 -17.97 -14.04 -13.91
C VAL A 102 -19.32 -13.34 -13.98
N PHE A 103 -19.58 -12.37 -13.10
CA PHE A 103 -20.84 -11.62 -13.10
C PHE A 103 -20.89 -10.50 -14.15
N GLN A 104 -19.74 -9.93 -14.52
CA GLN A 104 -19.64 -8.98 -15.64
C GLN A 104 -19.71 -9.66 -17.01
N GLY A 105 -19.24 -10.91 -17.12
CA GLY A 105 -19.36 -11.72 -18.34
C GLY A 105 -20.76 -12.31 -18.62
N ARG A 106 -21.74 -12.12 -17.71
CA ARG A 106 -23.14 -12.57 -17.87
C ARG A 106 -24.10 -11.47 -18.35
N LYS A 107 -23.60 -10.25 -18.63
CA LYS A 107 -24.38 -9.14 -19.20
C LYS A 107 -24.14 -8.98 -20.71
N GLY A 108 -24.13 -10.08 -21.45
CA GLY A 108 -24.10 -10.13 -22.91
C GLY A 108 -25.29 -10.90 -23.42
#